data_AF-A0A524GF98-F1
#
_entry.id   AF-A0A524GF98-F1
#
_cell.length_a   1.000
_cell.length_b   1.000
_cell.length_c   1.000
_cell.angle_alpha   90.00
_cell.angle_beta   90.00
_cell.angle_gamma   90.00
#
_symmetry.space_group_name_H-M   'P 1'
#
loop_
_entity.id
_entity.type
_entity.pdbx_description
1 polymer ?
#
loop_
_entity_poly.entity_id
_entity_poly.type
_entity_poly.pdbx_seq_one_letter_code
_entity_poly.pdbx_strand_id
1 'polypeptide(L)'
;MFEKFKEAILKEYPRLSPESKFRFSCHKGLSCFTQCCGDVNIFLTPYDVFRLKRALNLSSGEFLEEYTLPPILAGEKLPVVLLRMEDDERKSCPFVTSDGCSVYESRPWSCRMYPLGIASGKTAQRADGEEFCFIVDDESSCSGLNEGNEWTVAEWWKDQGIDLYDQKNEPYKEITLHERFREGKGLEPAKSHMFYLACYDTDRFRGLLLESSFLNRFEIDDEVIEKIRTDDEALLDFGFDWLRFSLFGEKTIRIKGHVADDKKRELGIDSNN
;
A
#
# COMPACT_ATOMS: atom_id res chain seq x y z
N MET A 1 -19.97 9.83 -11.46
CA MET A 1 -19.81 10.58 -10.20
C MET A 1 -18.32 10.79 -9.90
N PHE A 2 -17.54 9.70 -9.82
CA PHE A 2 -16.06 9.74 -9.66
C PHE A 2 -15.32 10.65 -10.66
N GLU A 3 -15.60 10.56 -11.96
CA GLU A 3 -14.91 11.40 -12.95
C GLU A 3 -15.19 12.90 -12.79
N LYS A 4 -16.41 13.28 -12.37
CA LYS A 4 -16.74 14.69 -12.11
C LYS A 4 -16.01 15.22 -10.87
N PHE A 5 -15.87 14.39 -9.84
CA PHE A 5 -15.14 14.73 -8.63
C PHE A 5 -13.63 14.88 -8.90
N LYS A 6 -13.07 13.95 -9.69
CA LYS A 6 -11.68 14.02 -10.15
C LYS A 6 -11.41 15.28 -10.96
N GLU A 7 -12.30 15.62 -11.89
CA GLU A 7 -12.17 16.86 -12.67
C GLU A 7 -12.25 18.12 -11.79
N ALA A 8 -13.14 18.14 -10.79
CA ALA A 8 -13.26 19.26 -9.85
C ALA A 8 -11.98 19.44 -9.02
N ILE A 9 -11.41 18.36 -8.46
CA ILE A 9 -10.14 18.43 -7.73
C ILE A 9 -9.03 19.01 -8.61
N LEU A 10 -8.87 18.50 -9.83
CA LEU A 10 -7.78 18.91 -10.72
C LEU A 10 -7.89 20.37 -11.20
N LYS A 11 -9.11 20.92 -11.27
CA LYS A 11 -9.37 22.27 -11.82
C LYS A 11 -9.57 23.33 -10.74
N GLU A 12 -10.24 22.99 -9.65
CA GLU A 12 -10.87 23.97 -8.75
C GLU A 12 -10.24 23.99 -7.35
N TYR A 13 -9.57 22.91 -6.92
CA TYR A 13 -8.99 22.87 -5.58
C TYR A 13 -7.69 23.69 -5.49
N PRO A 14 -7.46 24.42 -4.38
CA PRO A 14 -6.19 25.09 -4.13
C PRO A 14 -5.03 24.09 -4.16
N ARG A 15 -3.97 24.44 -4.90
CA ARG A 15 -2.72 23.67 -4.92
C ARG A 15 -1.85 24.12 -3.76
N LEU A 16 -1.56 23.20 -2.85
CA LEU A 16 -0.69 23.42 -1.71
C LEU A 16 0.72 22.88 -2.02
N SER A 17 1.72 23.71 -1.77
CA SER A 17 3.13 23.33 -1.72
C SER A 17 3.51 22.85 -0.30
N PRO A 18 4.69 22.23 -0.11
CA PRO A 18 5.19 21.86 1.22
C PRO A 18 5.23 23.02 2.23
N GLU A 19 5.42 24.26 1.76
CA GLU A 19 5.47 25.49 2.58
C GLU A 19 4.10 26.13 2.79
N SER A 20 3.07 25.64 2.10
CA SER A 20 1.71 26.15 2.26
C SER A 20 1.18 25.86 3.65
N LYS A 21 0.47 26.84 4.21
CA LYS A 21 -0.03 26.80 5.58
C LYS A 21 -1.51 26.44 5.64
N PHE A 22 -1.88 25.69 6.66
CA PHE A 22 -3.27 25.38 7.00
C PHE A 22 -3.40 25.21 8.53
N ARG A 23 -4.64 25.26 9.03
CA ARG A 23 -4.92 24.98 10.44
C ARG A 23 -5.56 23.62 10.56
N PHE A 24 -5.11 22.86 11.55
CA PHE A 24 -5.76 21.59 11.84
C PHE A 24 -5.46 21.08 13.25
N SER A 25 -6.51 20.60 13.92
CA SER A 25 -6.40 19.76 15.11
C SER A 25 -7.66 18.91 15.26
N CYS A 26 -7.52 17.59 15.27
CA CYS A 26 -8.63 16.67 15.53
C CYS A 26 -8.53 16.11 16.95
N HIS A 27 -9.55 16.30 17.78
CA HIS A 27 -9.57 15.82 19.16
C HIS A 27 -11.00 15.61 19.68
N LYS A 28 -11.12 14.89 20.81
CA LYS A 28 -12.39 14.50 21.44
C LYS A 28 -13.30 15.66 21.85
N GLY A 29 -12.78 16.88 21.90
CA GLY A 29 -13.56 18.08 22.21
C GLY A 29 -14.41 18.59 21.05
N LEU A 30 -14.14 18.13 19.83
CA LEU A 30 -14.88 18.56 18.64
C LEU A 30 -16.20 17.81 18.50
N SER A 31 -17.24 18.52 18.08
CA SER A 31 -18.55 17.92 17.78
C SER A 31 -18.47 16.89 16.67
N CYS A 32 -17.55 17.08 15.71
CA CYS A 32 -17.33 16.17 14.57
C CYS A 32 -16.36 15.02 14.89
N PHE A 33 -15.85 14.88 16.13
CA PHE A 33 -14.88 13.85 16.47
C PHE A 33 -15.42 12.45 16.15
N THR A 34 -14.60 11.61 15.48
CA THR A 34 -14.94 10.26 14.96
C THR A 34 -16.02 10.21 13.87
N GLN A 35 -16.58 11.34 13.44
CA GLN A 35 -17.65 11.33 12.44
C GLN A 35 -17.13 10.91 11.06
N CYS A 36 -15.94 11.36 10.67
CA CYS A 36 -15.28 10.98 9.41
C CYS A 36 -14.66 9.57 9.40
N CYS A 37 -14.66 8.86 10.55
CA CYS A 37 -14.11 7.52 10.68
C CYS A 37 -15.13 6.43 10.31
N GLY A 38 -15.75 6.55 9.14
CA GLY A 38 -16.76 5.63 8.61
C GLY A 38 -17.23 6.05 7.22
N ASP A 39 -17.85 5.13 6.48
CA ASP A 39 -18.33 5.30 5.09
C ASP A 39 -17.28 5.89 4.12
N VAL A 40 -16.04 5.42 4.23
CA VAL A 40 -14.92 5.81 3.36
C VAL A 40 -14.28 4.60 2.67
N ASN A 41 -13.61 4.82 1.55
CA ASN A 41 -12.84 3.76 0.86
C ASN A 41 -11.36 3.91 1.22
N ILE A 42 -10.84 3.02 2.05
CA ILE A 42 -9.42 3.01 2.45
C ILE A 42 -8.72 1.85 1.75
N PHE A 43 -7.96 2.16 0.71
CA PHE A 43 -7.01 1.22 0.12
C PHE A 43 -5.81 1.09 1.05
N LEU A 44 -5.45 -0.14 1.37
CA LEU A 44 -4.32 -0.46 2.22
C LEU A 44 -3.11 -0.76 1.35
N THR A 45 -1.99 -0.10 1.61
CA THR A 45 -0.71 -0.52 1.05
C THR A 45 -0.19 -1.76 1.77
N PRO A 46 0.80 -2.47 1.20
CA PRO A 46 1.50 -3.54 1.91
C PRO A 46 2.02 -3.12 3.29
N TYR A 47 2.57 -1.92 3.38
CA TYR A 47 3.09 -1.38 4.65
C TYR A 47 1.96 -1.08 5.64
N ASP A 48 0.79 -0.62 5.19
CA ASP A 48 -0.37 -0.45 6.06
C ASP A 48 -0.83 -1.80 6.65
N VAL A 49 -0.92 -2.85 5.83
CA VAL A 49 -1.28 -4.21 6.28
C VAL A 49 -0.27 -4.72 7.30
N PHE A 50 1.03 -4.57 7.03
CA PHE A 50 2.10 -4.92 7.97
C PHE A 50 1.94 -4.21 9.33
N ARG A 51 1.71 -2.89 9.31
CA ARG A 51 1.56 -2.08 10.52
C ARG A 51 0.31 -2.47 11.32
N LEU A 52 -0.82 -2.66 10.64
CA LEU A 52 -2.09 -2.99 11.29
C LEU A 52 -2.10 -4.39 11.87
N LYS A 53 -1.65 -5.42 11.13
CA LYS A 53 -1.60 -6.79 11.65
C LYS A 53 -0.76 -6.87 12.92
N ARG A 54 0.37 -6.14 12.96
CA ARG A 54 1.27 -6.09 14.12
C ARG A 54 0.64 -5.37 15.30
N ALA A 55 -0.07 -4.26 15.06
CA ALA A 55 -0.77 -3.53 16.11
C ALA A 55 -1.90 -4.35 16.75
N LEU A 56 -2.54 -5.20 15.96
CA LEU A 56 -3.62 -6.10 16.39
C LEU A 56 -3.11 -7.46 16.88
N ASN A 57 -1.81 -7.74 16.76
CA ASN A 57 -1.19 -9.02 17.07
C ASN A 57 -1.85 -10.20 16.34
N LEU A 58 -2.06 -10.03 15.03
CA LEU A 58 -2.64 -11.02 14.11
C LEU A 58 -1.62 -11.45 13.05
N SER A 59 -1.78 -12.65 12.52
CA SER A 59 -1.15 -13.00 11.25
C SER A 59 -1.73 -12.18 10.08
N SER A 60 -1.01 -12.12 8.96
CA SER A 60 -1.49 -11.47 7.74
C SER A 60 -2.79 -12.09 7.26
N GLY A 61 -2.89 -13.42 7.30
CA GLY A 61 -4.08 -14.16 6.90
C GLY A 61 -5.30 -13.80 7.74
N GLU A 62 -5.18 -13.81 9.07
CA GLU A 62 -6.25 -13.44 10.00
C GLU A 62 -6.69 -11.99 9.78
N PHE A 63 -5.73 -11.06 9.70
CA PHE A 63 -6.03 -9.65 9.45
C PHE A 63 -6.79 -9.44 8.12
N LEU A 64 -6.32 -10.06 7.03
CA LEU A 64 -6.93 -9.92 5.72
C LEU A 64 -8.34 -10.51 5.69
N GLU A 65 -8.56 -11.65 6.34
CA GLU A 65 -9.87 -12.30 6.41
C GLU A 65 -10.89 -11.47 7.20
N GLU A 66 -10.48 -10.95 8.37
CA GLU A 66 -11.37 -10.25 9.30
C GLU A 66 -11.63 -8.79 8.88
N TYR A 67 -10.58 -8.05 8.51
CA TYR A 67 -10.65 -6.59 8.37
C TYR A 67 -10.65 -6.08 6.94
N THR A 68 -10.55 -6.94 5.92
CA THR A 68 -10.44 -6.48 4.52
C THR A 68 -11.49 -7.08 3.62
N LEU A 69 -11.81 -6.40 2.52
CA LEU A 69 -12.61 -6.98 1.45
C LEU A 69 -11.72 -7.85 0.56
N PRO A 70 -12.29 -8.93 -0.05
CA PRO A 70 -11.56 -9.73 -1.02
C PRO A 70 -10.91 -8.85 -2.10
N PRO A 71 -9.70 -9.20 -2.58
CA PRO A 71 -8.97 -8.36 -3.51
C PRO A 71 -9.81 -8.07 -4.75
N ILE A 72 -10.01 -6.78 -5.03
CA ILE A 72 -10.84 -6.32 -6.13
C ILE A 72 -10.00 -6.40 -7.43
N LEU A 73 -10.44 -7.22 -8.38
CA LEU A 73 -9.80 -7.37 -9.70
C LEU A 73 -10.65 -6.78 -10.85
N ALA A 74 -11.85 -6.26 -10.56
CA ALA A 74 -12.76 -5.78 -11.59
C ALA A 74 -12.26 -4.44 -12.17
N GLY A 75 -11.50 -4.53 -13.27
CA GLY A 75 -10.93 -3.37 -13.97
C GLY A 75 -9.49 -3.03 -13.56
N GLU A 76 -9.06 -3.50 -12.39
CA GLU A 76 -7.69 -3.31 -11.88
C GLU A 76 -6.73 -4.37 -12.41
N LYS A 77 -5.50 -3.96 -12.74
CA LYS A 77 -4.47 -4.85 -13.32
C LYS A 77 -3.72 -5.65 -12.25
N LEU A 78 -3.82 -5.21 -11.00
CA LEU A 78 -3.14 -5.74 -9.83
C LEU A 78 -4.16 -5.90 -8.69
N PRO A 79 -3.97 -6.90 -7.80
CA PRO A 79 -4.83 -7.04 -6.63
C PRO A 79 -4.59 -5.87 -5.67
N VAL A 80 -5.69 -5.25 -5.23
CA VAL A 80 -5.71 -4.20 -4.22
C VAL A 80 -6.53 -4.66 -3.02
N VAL A 81 -6.11 -4.26 -1.83
CA VAL A 81 -6.78 -4.57 -0.56
C VAL A 81 -7.51 -3.33 -0.06
N LEU A 82 -8.79 -3.47 0.27
CA LEU A 82 -9.61 -2.41 0.82
C LEU A 82 -9.98 -2.77 2.26
N LEU A 83 -9.86 -1.80 3.18
CA LEU A 83 -10.37 -1.97 4.55
C LEU A 83 -11.89 -2.15 4.50
N ARG A 84 -12.38 -3.15 5.22
CA ARG A 84 -13.81 -3.44 5.36
C ARG A 84 -14.38 -2.56 6.46
N MET A 85 -15.41 -1.79 6.11
CA MET A 85 -16.23 -1.08 7.08
C MET A 85 -17.26 -2.01 7.71
N GLU A 86 -17.69 -1.69 8.93
CA GLU A 86 -18.76 -2.39 9.61
C GLU A 86 -20.09 -2.31 8.84
N ASP A 87 -20.95 -3.32 9.00
CA ASP A 87 -22.29 -3.35 8.40
C ASP A 87 -23.33 -2.61 9.27
N ASP A 88 -22.92 -1.47 9.84
CA ASP A 88 -23.79 -0.56 10.58
C ASP A 88 -24.26 0.59 9.67
N GLU A 89 -25.25 1.38 10.12
CA GLU A 89 -25.81 2.49 9.33
C GLU A 89 -24.76 3.55 8.96
N ARG A 90 -23.68 3.67 9.75
CA ARG A 90 -22.61 4.64 9.55
C ARG A 90 -21.45 4.08 8.71
N LYS A 91 -21.47 2.77 8.42
CA LYS A 91 -20.33 1.99 7.95
C LYS A 91 -19.06 2.36 8.71
N SER A 92 -19.13 2.25 10.03
CA SER A 92 -18.04 2.66 10.91
C SER A 92 -16.74 1.93 10.57
N CYS A 93 -15.60 2.62 10.73
CA CYS A 93 -14.30 1.96 10.70
C CYS A 93 -14.19 0.95 11.85
N PRO A 94 -13.74 -0.30 11.62
CA PRO A 94 -13.66 -1.33 12.67
C PRO A 94 -12.78 -0.93 13.85
N PHE A 95 -11.87 0.03 13.66
CA PHE A 95 -10.94 0.49 14.68
C PHE A 95 -11.42 1.73 15.44
N VAL A 96 -12.54 2.34 15.05
CA VAL A 96 -13.04 3.55 15.71
C VAL A 96 -13.78 3.21 17.00
N THR A 97 -13.51 3.97 18.05
CA THR A 97 -14.20 3.89 19.34
C THR A 97 -14.67 5.28 19.76
N SER A 98 -15.45 5.38 20.84
CA SER A 98 -15.83 6.67 21.42
C SER A 98 -14.64 7.51 21.91
N ASP A 99 -13.48 6.89 22.11
CA ASP A 99 -12.24 7.55 22.53
C ASP A 99 -11.31 7.86 21.35
N GLY A 100 -11.70 7.51 20.12
CA GLY A 100 -10.90 7.68 18.90
C GLY A 100 -10.48 6.34 18.29
N CYS A 101 -9.49 6.39 17.40
CA CYS A 101 -8.98 5.20 16.71
C CYS A 101 -8.13 4.34 17.66
N SER A 102 -8.52 3.08 17.85
CA SER A 102 -7.78 2.11 18.69
C SER A 102 -6.39 1.77 18.15
N VAL A 103 -6.17 1.93 16.84
CA VAL A 103 -4.88 1.72 16.16
C VAL A 103 -4.25 3.03 15.70
N TYR A 104 -4.50 4.16 16.39
CA TYR A 104 -4.10 5.49 15.93
C TYR A 104 -2.64 5.53 15.47
N GLU A 105 -1.68 5.05 16.27
CA GLU A 105 -0.26 5.03 15.92
C GLU A 105 0.13 4.13 14.75
N SER A 106 -0.77 3.26 14.30
CA SER A 106 -0.59 2.35 13.16
C SER A 106 -1.60 2.59 12.05
N ARG A 107 -2.35 3.70 12.11
CA ARG A 107 -3.36 4.06 11.13
C ARG A 107 -2.77 4.09 9.70
N PRO A 108 -3.56 3.72 8.68
CA PRO A 108 -3.13 3.71 7.29
C PRO A 108 -2.59 5.05 6.81
N TRP A 109 -1.77 5.03 5.77
CA TRP A 109 -1.23 6.22 5.11
C TRP A 109 -2.34 7.25 4.78
N SER A 110 -3.46 6.79 4.21
CA SER A 110 -4.59 7.67 3.87
C SER A 110 -5.20 8.37 5.08
N CYS A 111 -5.30 7.70 6.22
CA CYS A 111 -5.78 8.29 7.48
C CYS A 111 -4.78 9.28 8.09
N ARG A 112 -3.47 9.11 7.84
CA ARG A 112 -2.42 10.05 8.27
C ARG A 112 -2.38 11.31 7.43
N MET A 113 -2.68 11.16 6.15
CA MET A 113 -2.70 12.29 5.23
C MET A 113 -3.82 13.27 5.57
N TYR A 114 -4.99 12.77 6.00
CA TYR A 114 -6.12 13.62 6.38
C TYR A 114 -5.71 14.75 7.36
N PRO A 115 -6.09 16.01 7.12
CA PRO A 115 -7.09 16.48 6.14
C PRO A 115 -6.51 16.75 4.74
N LEU A 116 -5.23 16.49 4.54
CA LEU A 116 -4.57 16.65 3.25
C LEU A 116 -4.82 15.44 2.34
N GLY A 117 -4.93 15.72 1.05
CA GLY A 117 -4.97 14.73 -0.03
C GLY A 117 -3.87 15.02 -1.05
N ILE A 118 -3.52 14.02 -1.85
CA ILE A 118 -2.65 14.17 -3.00
C ILE A 118 -3.49 13.91 -4.26
N ALA A 119 -3.48 14.88 -5.16
CA ALA A 119 -4.04 14.74 -6.49
C ALA A 119 -2.89 14.59 -7.48
N SER A 120 -2.97 13.58 -8.35
CA SER A 120 -2.05 13.44 -9.46
C SER A 120 -2.81 13.58 -10.76
N GLY A 121 -2.39 14.53 -11.59
CA GLY A 121 -2.81 14.60 -12.99
C GLY A 121 -2.21 13.45 -13.82
N LYS A 122 -1.29 12.66 -13.26
CA LYS A 122 -0.70 11.51 -13.93
C LYS A 122 -1.75 10.42 -14.07
N THR A 123 -1.88 9.91 -15.29
CA THR A 123 -2.73 8.77 -15.59
C THR A 123 -1.90 7.72 -16.33
N ALA A 124 -2.44 6.50 -16.46
CA ALA A 124 -1.81 5.48 -17.31
C ALA A 124 -1.46 6.03 -18.72
N GLN A 125 -2.28 6.95 -19.23
CA GLN A 125 -2.18 7.58 -20.56
C GLN A 125 -1.36 8.88 -20.57
N ARG A 126 -1.08 9.51 -19.41
CA ARG A 126 -0.47 10.84 -19.32
C ARG A 126 0.56 10.90 -18.18
N ALA A 127 1.85 10.92 -18.52
CA ALA A 127 2.95 10.91 -17.54
C ALA A 127 3.33 12.30 -16.99
N ASP A 128 2.99 13.37 -17.72
CA ASP A 128 3.36 14.78 -17.43
C ASP A 128 2.38 15.50 -16.49
N GLY A 129 1.48 14.75 -15.85
CA GLY A 129 0.55 15.33 -14.89
C GLY A 129 1.26 15.85 -13.64
N GLU A 130 0.91 17.07 -13.23
CA GLU A 130 1.37 17.64 -11.96
C GLU A 130 0.74 16.89 -10.79
N GLU A 131 1.55 16.62 -9.77
CA GLU A 131 1.09 16.11 -8.49
C GLU A 131 1.05 17.29 -7.51
N PHE A 132 -0.08 17.46 -6.81
CA PHE A 132 -0.24 18.56 -5.86
C PHE A 132 -1.05 18.13 -4.63
N CYS A 133 -0.80 18.82 -3.53
CA CYS A 133 -1.53 18.63 -2.28
C CYS A 133 -2.75 19.55 -2.22
N PHE A 134 -3.83 19.10 -1.57
CA PHE A 134 -5.06 19.87 -1.36
C PHE A 134 -5.73 19.46 -0.03
N ILE A 135 -6.68 20.24 0.46
CA ILE A 135 -7.49 19.87 1.64
C ILE A 135 -8.72 19.11 1.16
N VAL A 136 -8.94 17.90 1.71
CA VAL A 136 -9.97 16.95 1.25
C VAL A 136 -11.39 17.43 1.57
N ASP A 137 -11.59 18.00 2.76
CA ASP A 137 -12.88 18.48 3.25
C ASP A 137 -12.86 19.99 3.49
N ASP A 138 -14.04 20.57 3.64
CA ASP A 138 -14.20 21.96 4.06
C ASP A 138 -14.44 22.11 5.58
N GLU A 139 -14.30 23.34 6.06
CA GLU A 139 -14.48 23.75 7.46
C GLU A 139 -15.88 23.47 8.02
N SER A 140 -16.89 23.30 7.16
CA SER A 140 -18.27 22.99 7.58
C SER A 140 -18.44 21.51 7.90
N SER A 141 -17.68 20.64 7.21
CA SER A 141 -17.68 19.19 7.40
C SER A 141 -16.66 18.76 8.46
N CYS A 142 -15.55 19.49 8.59
CA CYS A 142 -14.48 19.20 9.53
C CYS A 142 -14.17 20.40 10.43
N SER A 143 -14.72 20.39 11.65
CA SER A 143 -14.47 21.46 12.63
C SER A 143 -13.00 21.59 13.02
N GLY A 144 -12.21 20.53 12.83
CA GLY A 144 -10.76 20.54 13.08
C GLY A 144 -9.99 21.53 12.20
N LEU A 145 -10.52 21.92 11.03
CA LEU A 145 -9.90 22.93 10.16
C LEU A 145 -10.03 24.37 10.70
N ASN A 146 -10.97 24.61 11.63
CA ASN A 146 -11.20 25.92 12.23
C ASN A 146 -10.36 26.16 13.49
N GLU A 147 -9.73 25.11 14.03
CA GLU A 147 -9.10 25.15 15.36
C GLU A 147 -7.71 24.49 15.36
N GLY A 148 -6.97 24.78 16.43
CA GLY A 148 -5.66 24.17 16.67
C GLY A 148 -4.48 24.93 16.09
N ASN A 149 -3.40 24.18 15.86
CA ASN A 149 -2.12 24.72 15.43
C ASN A 149 -2.16 25.07 13.93
N GLU A 150 -1.38 26.08 13.57
CA GLU A 150 -1.04 26.35 12.18
C GLU A 150 0.14 25.46 11.80
N TRP A 151 -0.01 24.72 10.70
CA TRP A 151 0.97 23.80 10.16
C TRP A 151 1.36 24.26 8.76
N THR A 152 2.61 24.03 8.38
CA THR A 152 2.94 23.82 6.97
C THR A 152 2.64 22.38 6.57
N VAL A 153 2.42 22.14 5.27
CA VAL A 153 2.25 20.78 4.73
C VAL A 153 3.43 19.88 5.10
N ALA A 154 4.66 20.37 4.99
CA ALA A 154 5.86 19.62 5.36
C ALA A 154 5.93 19.27 6.86
N GLU A 155 5.56 20.21 7.75
CA GLU A 155 5.51 19.94 9.18
C GLU A 155 4.45 18.89 9.52
N TRP A 156 3.28 18.95 8.88
CA TRP A 156 2.23 17.96 9.05
C TRP A 156 2.69 16.57 8.62
N TRP A 157 3.31 16.43 7.45
CA TRP A 157 3.83 15.15 6.98
C TRP A 157 4.85 14.55 7.94
N LYS A 158 5.76 15.37 8.46
CA LYS A 158 6.74 14.94 9.44
C LYS A 158 6.09 14.49 10.75
N ASP A 159 5.13 15.27 11.26
CA ASP A 159 4.40 14.95 12.50
C ASP A 159 3.59 13.66 12.37
N GLN A 160 2.93 13.48 11.22
CA GLN A 160 2.11 12.30 10.95
C GLN A 160 2.92 11.07 10.52
N GLY A 161 4.24 11.21 10.36
CA GLY A 161 5.16 10.13 9.98
C GLY A 161 5.02 9.66 8.53
N ILE A 162 4.58 10.55 7.63
CA ILE A 162 4.36 10.24 6.21
C ILE A 162 5.66 9.83 5.52
N ASP A 163 6.78 10.51 5.81
CA ASP A 163 8.08 10.23 5.19
C ASP A 163 8.49 8.74 5.30
N LEU A 164 8.23 8.12 6.45
CA LEU A 164 8.53 6.70 6.66
C LEU A 164 7.61 5.80 5.82
N TYR A 165 6.31 6.12 5.76
CA TYR A 165 5.38 5.35 4.96
C TYR A 165 5.68 5.50 3.47
N ASP A 166 6.01 6.70 3.00
CA ASP A 166 6.40 6.94 1.61
C ASP A 166 7.68 6.16 1.27
N GLN A 167 8.71 6.22 2.13
CA GLN A 167 9.92 5.43 1.97
C GLN A 167 9.62 3.92 1.87
N LYS A 168 8.76 3.41 2.74
CA LYS A 168 8.41 1.97 2.81
C LYS A 168 7.49 1.53 1.68
N ASN A 169 6.71 2.45 1.11
CA ASN A 169 5.84 2.19 -0.02
C ASN A 169 6.51 2.44 -1.38
N GLU A 170 7.69 3.05 -1.44
CA GLU A 170 8.37 3.37 -2.70
C GLU A 170 8.60 2.12 -3.57
N PRO A 171 9.09 0.97 -3.07
CA PRO A 171 9.22 -0.23 -3.89
C PRO A 171 7.87 -0.73 -4.45
N TYR A 172 6.81 -0.65 -3.64
CA TYR A 172 5.46 -0.98 -4.08
C TYR A 172 4.95 -0.02 -5.17
N LYS A 173 5.23 1.28 -5.02
CA LYS A 173 4.91 2.31 -6.01
C LYS A 173 5.64 2.07 -7.33
N GLU A 174 6.94 1.76 -7.28
CA GLU A 174 7.73 1.39 -8.47
C GLU A 174 7.14 0.19 -9.21
N ILE A 175 6.75 -0.87 -8.48
CA ILE A 175 6.14 -2.06 -9.07
C ILE A 175 4.77 -1.74 -9.69
N THR A 176 3.90 -1.03 -8.96
CA THR A 176 2.51 -0.77 -9.39
C THR A 176 2.41 0.27 -10.51
N LEU A 177 3.33 1.22 -10.58
CA LEU A 177 3.40 2.23 -11.65
C LEU A 177 4.31 1.84 -12.81
N HIS A 178 4.91 0.65 -12.77
CA HIS A 178 5.79 0.13 -13.82
C HIS A 178 5.10 0.17 -15.20
N GLU A 179 5.85 0.53 -16.24
CA GLU A 179 5.35 0.72 -17.62
C GLU A 179 4.54 -0.47 -18.14
N ARG A 180 4.97 -1.70 -17.78
CA ARG A 180 4.24 -2.96 -18.04
C ARG A 180 2.74 -2.86 -17.73
N PHE A 181 2.38 -2.22 -16.61
CA PHE A 181 0.98 -2.10 -16.18
C PHE A 181 0.30 -0.85 -16.73
N ARG A 182 1.00 0.10 -17.34
CA ARG A 182 0.37 1.28 -17.94
C ARG A 182 -0.38 0.91 -19.22
N GLU A 183 0.25 0.16 -20.10
CA GLU A 183 -0.29 -0.20 -21.42
C GLU A 183 -0.67 -1.68 -21.54
N GLY A 184 -0.16 -2.54 -20.65
CA GLY A 184 -0.35 -3.99 -20.71
C GLY A 184 -1.66 -4.50 -20.09
N LYS A 185 -1.93 -5.79 -20.31
CA LYS A 185 -2.99 -6.54 -19.61
C LYS A 185 -2.62 -6.76 -18.15
N GLY A 186 -3.62 -6.98 -17.28
CA GLY A 186 -3.41 -7.36 -15.89
C GLY A 186 -2.63 -8.68 -15.73
N LEU A 187 -2.28 -9.02 -14.49
CA LEU A 187 -1.59 -10.26 -14.19
C LEU A 187 -2.45 -11.49 -14.48
N GLU A 188 -1.82 -12.54 -15.00
CA GLU A 188 -2.43 -13.88 -15.06
C GLU A 188 -2.79 -14.35 -13.64
N PRO A 189 -3.83 -15.17 -13.45
CA PRO A 189 -4.33 -15.53 -12.12
C PRO A 189 -3.26 -16.02 -11.14
N ALA A 190 -2.35 -16.90 -11.60
CA ALA A 190 -1.24 -17.40 -10.78
C ALA A 190 -0.26 -16.29 -10.35
N LYS A 191 0.07 -15.35 -11.24
CA LYS A 191 0.94 -14.21 -10.93
C LYS A 191 0.25 -13.20 -10.02
N SER A 192 -1.05 -12.98 -10.23
CA SER A 192 -1.89 -12.13 -9.36
C SER A 192 -1.94 -12.69 -7.94
N HIS A 193 -2.14 -14.01 -7.80
CA HIS A 193 -2.11 -14.67 -6.50
C HIS A 193 -0.74 -14.52 -5.82
N MET A 194 0.36 -14.76 -6.54
CA MET A 194 1.69 -14.59 -5.96
C MET A 194 2.01 -13.13 -5.59
N PHE A 195 1.54 -12.17 -6.37
CA PHE A 195 1.62 -10.75 -6.01
C PHE A 195 0.88 -10.48 -4.70
N TYR A 196 -0.34 -10.99 -4.57
CA TYR A 196 -1.12 -10.82 -3.35
C TYR A 196 -0.43 -11.42 -2.12
N LEU A 197 0.18 -12.60 -2.25
CA LEU A 197 0.94 -13.21 -1.15
C LEU A 197 2.18 -12.38 -0.78
N ALA A 198 2.98 -11.99 -1.76
CA ALA A 198 4.21 -11.24 -1.52
C ALA A 198 3.96 -9.84 -0.91
N CYS A 199 2.84 -9.20 -1.29
CA CYS A 199 2.49 -7.85 -0.83
C CYS A 199 1.64 -7.84 0.45
N TYR A 200 0.72 -8.77 0.63
CA TYR A 200 -0.31 -8.66 1.67
C TYR A 200 -0.33 -9.87 2.61
N ASP A 201 -0.38 -11.09 2.07
CA ASP A 201 -0.42 -12.32 2.88
C ASP A 201 0.99 -12.88 3.13
N THR A 202 1.80 -12.05 3.82
CA THR A 202 3.23 -12.27 4.03
C THR A 202 3.52 -13.54 4.83
N ASP A 203 2.67 -13.95 5.78
CA ASP A 203 2.89 -15.16 6.55
C ASP A 203 2.77 -16.42 5.67
N ARG A 204 1.82 -16.46 4.74
CA ARG A 204 1.74 -17.56 3.74
C ARG A 204 2.87 -17.48 2.73
N PHE A 205 3.27 -16.27 2.33
CA PHE A 205 4.43 -16.08 1.46
C PHE A 205 5.71 -16.64 2.11
N ARG A 206 5.93 -16.36 3.40
CA ARG A 206 7.04 -16.94 4.19
C ARG A 206 7.03 -18.46 4.11
N GLY A 207 5.89 -19.09 4.37
CA GLY A 207 5.73 -20.54 4.27
C GLY A 207 6.13 -21.05 2.88
N LEU A 208 5.67 -20.41 1.81
CA LEU A 208 6.06 -20.77 0.45
C LEU A 208 7.57 -20.65 0.19
N LEU A 209 8.23 -19.62 0.72
CA LEU A 209 9.68 -19.47 0.54
C LEU A 209 10.45 -20.57 1.28
N LEU A 210 10.08 -20.86 2.53
CA LEU A 210 10.86 -21.71 3.43
C LEU A 210 10.53 -23.19 3.35
N GLU A 211 9.29 -23.54 3.01
CA GLU A 211 8.78 -24.92 3.03
C GLU A 211 8.71 -25.55 1.63
N SER A 212 8.96 -24.77 0.57
CA SER A 212 8.95 -25.26 -0.81
C SER A 212 10.36 -25.41 -1.39
N SER A 213 10.42 -25.87 -2.65
CA SER A 213 11.67 -25.91 -3.43
C SER A 213 12.26 -24.54 -3.78
N PHE A 214 11.69 -23.43 -3.30
CA PHE A 214 12.12 -22.07 -3.64
C PHE A 214 13.61 -21.83 -3.33
N LEU A 215 14.06 -22.10 -2.09
CA LEU A 215 15.47 -21.93 -1.70
C LEU A 215 16.44 -22.88 -2.44
N ASN A 216 15.93 -23.94 -3.06
CA ASN A 216 16.74 -24.82 -3.91
C ASN A 216 16.95 -24.22 -5.31
N ARG A 217 16.10 -23.30 -5.74
CA ARG A 217 16.12 -22.70 -7.08
C ARG A 217 16.86 -21.37 -7.14
N PHE A 218 16.91 -20.63 -6.04
CA PHE A 218 17.49 -19.30 -5.99
C PHE A 218 18.76 -19.26 -5.11
N GLU A 219 19.72 -18.43 -5.52
CA GLU A 219 20.90 -18.07 -4.72
C GLU A 219 20.49 -16.91 -3.83
N ILE A 220 20.32 -17.21 -2.54
CA ILE A 220 19.93 -16.25 -1.50
C ILE A 220 20.90 -16.47 -0.35
N ASP A 221 21.47 -15.37 0.16
CA ASP A 221 22.41 -15.41 1.26
C ASP A 221 21.74 -15.96 2.52
N ASP A 222 22.45 -16.80 3.28
CA ASP A 222 21.93 -17.41 4.51
C ASP A 222 21.47 -16.34 5.52
N GLU A 223 22.13 -15.18 5.57
CA GLU A 223 21.72 -14.06 6.42
C GLU A 223 20.32 -13.52 6.03
N VAL A 224 20.01 -13.46 4.73
CA VAL A 224 18.70 -13.04 4.26
C VAL A 224 17.66 -14.09 4.62
N ILE A 225 17.97 -15.37 4.44
CA ILE A 225 17.09 -16.49 4.81
C ILE A 225 16.75 -16.43 6.30
N GLU A 226 17.74 -16.24 7.17
CA GLU A 226 17.51 -16.16 8.62
C GLU A 226 16.69 -14.92 9.00
N LYS A 227 16.87 -13.77 8.31
CA LYS A 227 16.04 -12.59 8.55
C LYS A 227 14.58 -12.82 8.17
N ILE A 228 14.29 -13.30 6.95
CA ILE A 228 12.91 -13.47 6.48
C ILE A 228 12.12 -14.53 7.27
N ARG A 229 12.80 -15.40 8.03
CA ARG A 229 12.15 -16.35 8.96
C ARG A 229 11.38 -15.66 10.08
N THR A 230 11.87 -14.54 10.59
CA THR A 230 11.34 -13.92 11.82
C THR A 230 11.03 -12.44 11.69
N ASP A 231 11.54 -11.78 10.66
CA ASP A 231 11.35 -10.36 10.41
C ASP A 231 10.36 -10.16 9.25
N ASP A 232 9.14 -9.76 9.59
CA ASP A 232 8.06 -9.43 8.66
C ASP A 232 8.43 -8.28 7.70
N GLU A 233 9.21 -7.31 8.17
CA GLU A 233 9.60 -6.15 7.37
C GLU A 233 10.66 -6.55 6.34
N ALA A 234 11.67 -7.31 6.76
CA ALA A 234 12.65 -7.90 5.85
C ALA A 234 12.00 -8.85 4.83
N LEU A 235 10.96 -9.59 5.23
CA LEU A 235 10.20 -10.45 4.33
C LEU A 235 9.41 -9.64 3.29
N LEU A 236 8.82 -8.50 3.69
CA LEU A 236 8.11 -7.63 2.76
C LEU A 236 9.08 -7.00 1.73
N ASP A 237 10.23 -6.51 2.20
CA ASP A 237 11.29 -5.98 1.33
C ASP A 237 11.76 -7.05 0.32
N PHE A 238 12.02 -8.27 0.80
CA PHE A 238 12.34 -9.41 -0.07
C PHE A 238 11.22 -9.74 -1.06
N GLY A 239 9.96 -9.62 -0.65
CA GLY A 239 8.79 -9.79 -1.50
C GLY A 239 8.79 -8.83 -2.69
N PHE A 240 9.15 -7.57 -2.47
CA PHE A 240 9.28 -6.58 -3.55
C PHE A 240 10.41 -6.93 -4.52
N ASP A 241 11.59 -7.31 -4.02
CA ASP A 241 12.70 -7.78 -4.85
C ASP A 241 12.30 -9.00 -5.68
N TRP A 242 11.60 -9.94 -5.07
CA TRP A 242 11.09 -11.12 -5.76
C TRP A 242 10.09 -10.77 -6.86
N LEU A 243 9.19 -9.82 -6.61
CA LEU A 243 8.22 -9.35 -7.61
C LEU A 243 8.91 -8.66 -8.78
N ARG A 244 9.91 -7.81 -8.53
CA ARG A 244 10.70 -7.16 -9.59
C ARG A 244 11.39 -8.18 -10.49
N PHE A 245 12.00 -9.20 -9.90
CA PHE A 245 12.56 -10.33 -10.65
C PHE A 245 11.48 -11.09 -11.43
N SER A 246 10.41 -11.52 -10.76
CA SER A 246 9.41 -12.42 -11.35
C SER A 246 8.52 -11.74 -12.40
N LEU A 247 8.29 -10.43 -12.29
CA LEU A 247 7.40 -9.68 -13.17
C LEU A 247 8.17 -8.93 -14.25
N PHE A 248 9.36 -8.41 -13.96
CA PHE A 248 10.07 -7.55 -14.91
C PHE A 248 11.39 -8.16 -15.40
N GLY A 249 11.83 -9.29 -14.82
CA GLY A 249 13.10 -9.92 -15.18
C GLY A 249 14.32 -9.14 -14.66
N GLU A 250 14.11 -8.24 -13.70
CA GLU A 250 15.19 -7.51 -13.06
C GLU A 250 16.10 -8.45 -12.28
N LYS A 251 17.40 -8.16 -12.24
CA LYS A 251 18.41 -9.00 -11.59
C LYS A 251 18.49 -8.77 -10.07
N THR A 252 17.34 -8.69 -9.42
CA THR A 252 17.22 -8.53 -7.95
C THR A 252 17.46 -9.86 -7.22
N ILE A 253 17.19 -11.00 -7.85
CA ILE A 253 17.47 -12.35 -7.32
C ILE A 253 18.19 -13.20 -8.37
N ARG A 254 19.15 -14.04 -7.93
CA ARG A 254 19.91 -14.95 -8.81
C ARG A 254 19.34 -16.36 -8.77
N ILE A 255 19.29 -17.03 -9.93
CA ILE A 255 18.89 -18.43 -10.05
C ILE A 255 20.14 -19.30 -9.90
N LYS A 256 20.06 -20.38 -9.10
CA LYS A 256 21.15 -21.36 -8.97
C LYS A 256 21.47 -22.02 -10.32
N GLY A 257 22.75 -22.10 -10.65
CA GLY A 257 23.22 -22.59 -11.96
C GLY A 257 22.63 -23.94 -12.39
N HIS A 258 22.50 -24.91 -11.48
CA HIS A 258 21.96 -26.24 -11.79
C HIS A 258 20.51 -26.21 -12.30
N VAL A 259 19.67 -25.28 -11.81
CA VAL A 259 18.28 -25.13 -12.27
C VAL A 259 18.20 -24.51 -13.66
N ALA A 260 19.12 -23.59 -13.98
CA ALA A 260 19.22 -23.04 -15.32
C ALA A 260 19.63 -24.11 -16.34
N ASP A 261 20.51 -25.02 -15.94
CA ASP A 261 20.98 -26.13 -16.77
C ASP A 261 19.92 -27.22 -16.95
N ASP A 262 19.16 -27.56 -15.91
CA ASP A 262 18.05 -28.53 -15.98
C ASP A 262 16.94 -28.03 -16.91
N LYS A 263 16.61 -26.73 -16.86
CA LYS A 263 15.60 -26.13 -17.74
C LYS A 263 16.08 -26.04 -19.20
N LYS A 264 17.37 -25.82 -19.44
CA LYS A 264 17.98 -25.90 -20.79
C LYS A 264 17.93 -27.33 -21.34
N ARG A 265 18.17 -28.33 -20.50
CA ARG A 265 18.03 -29.76 -20.85
C ARG A 265 16.58 -30.13 -21.16
N GLU A 266 15.61 -29.66 -20.36
CA GLU A 266 14.17 -29.87 -20.61
C GLU A 266 13.68 -29.22 -21.91
N LEU A 267 14.23 -28.05 -22.27
CA LEU A 267 13.91 -27.34 -23.51
C LEU A 267 14.73 -27.80 -24.73
N GLY A 268 15.60 -28.81 -24.58
CA GLY A 268 16.44 -29.34 -25.67
C GLY A 268 17.46 -28.35 -26.21
N ILE A 269 17.87 -27.34 -25.41
CA ILE A 269 18.90 -26.38 -25.79
C ILE A 269 20.23 -26.90 -25.26
N ASP A 270 21.00 -27.54 -26.13
CA ASP A 270 22.31 -28.07 -25.79
C ASP A 270 23.26 -26.96 -25.34
N SER A 271 23.90 -27.19 -24.19
CA SER A 271 24.95 -26.34 -23.65
C SER A 271 26.27 -26.64 -24.36
N ASN A 272 26.35 -26.32 -25.65
CA ASN A 272 27.60 -26.29 -26.41
C ASN A 272 27.46 -25.41 -27.66
N ASN A 273 27.67 -24.11 -27.49
CA ASN A 273 28.62 -23.32 -28.31
C ASN A 273 28.95 -22.01 -27.60
#